data_AF-A0A519D978-F1
#
_entry.id   AF-A0A519D978-F1
#
_cell.length_a   1.000
_cell.length_b   1.000
_cell.length_c   1.000
_cell.angle_alpha   90.00
_cell.angle_beta   90.00
_cell.angle_gamma   90.00
#
_symmetry.space_group_name_H-M   'P 1'
#
loop_
_entity.id
_entity.type
_entity.pdbx_description
1 polymer ?
#
loop_
_entity_poly.entity_id
_entity_poly.type
_entity_poly.pdbx_seq_one_letter_code
_entity_poly.pdbx_strand_id
1 'polypeptide(L)'
;MSTLVLVVAKQGTQNFPEDEDSAIVLFGDLIEKAEAKKIIALRVDSSNVMPAGISELAGSLGIESECVQVDKLDPSIWTGNVNPAKIWSDHLETMTLNSPISSDDSELSFMLNSGSNFDAGLIYTLYEVLGGSLWITERGVDRNTAIRLDRGLPREGSAAEAALASLASFSFDNLGSAPTTSELQGLIDGTPSGKGFENTLRDWEEYFEDNQLRLSELDEALQEAKQAFAKQKDEWEENRKEGEKDPDDVIKMHQERIRNKQMALKEPKPYSLNSKGRYNATLALAQQWRPLAVNAGPWGLVIFVRSVNESEWVVKYLKEHYAALNFDKYAFVVGGIDVSDQKEMSIRIHEKAKEYLGGSRVVSSPGEVCYSIPANGDLRDASSDVMRILHRIRQSNDGIEWNIDTTGVLGLLRPAIYQYVYLAEIPSFFIAKQYSGSGVYASGLTGSKHFLRLPNTSQIDAIRGSLNDKKLARFVATLYRFHCDNPQGEIGIEKKYGNNRPYDFNSAIFPTGHRLRMDDIPVENSQFKAMKRHLQNALVSGLVYLSGSGIHLTPEGIVAGALLKG
;
A
#
# COMPACT_ATOMS: atom_id res chain seq x y z
N MET A 1 -8.82 -22.76 4.19
CA MET A 1 -9.46 -22.07 5.31
C MET A 1 -9.07 -20.60 5.23
N SER A 2 -10.05 -19.68 5.09
CA SER A 2 -9.80 -18.23 5.08
C SER A 2 -9.47 -17.74 6.49
N THR A 3 -8.33 -17.07 6.65
CA THR A 3 -7.82 -16.57 7.93
C THR A 3 -7.74 -15.05 7.89
N LEU A 4 -8.39 -14.40 8.85
CA LEU A 4 -8.41 -12.95 9.01
C LEU A 4 -7.39 -12.52 10.06
N VAL A 5 -6.42 -11.69 9.66
CA VAL A 5 -5.40 -11.12 10.55
C VAL A 5 -5.80 -9.68 10.91
N LEU A 6 -6.06 -9.45 12.20
CA LEU A 6 -6.57 -8.20 12.74
C LEU A 6 -5.56 -7.55 13.68
N VAL A 7 -5.16 -6.31 13.41
CA VAL A 7 -4.57 -5.48 14.46
C VAL A 7 -5.67 -4.96 15.35
N VAL A 8 -5.70 -5.41 16.59
CA VAL A 8 -6.65 -4.91 17.57
C VAL A 8 -6.12 -3.60 18.13
N ALA A 9 -7.00 -2.60 18.28
CA ALA A 9 -6.65 -1.38 18.97
C ALA A 9 -6.22 -1.66 20.42
N LYS A 10 -5.65 -0.66 21.08
CA LYS A 10 -5.32 -0.78 22.51
C LYS A 10 -6.61 -0.77 23.34
N GLN A 11 -6.66 -1.58 24.40
CA GLN A 11 -7.78 -1.57 25.34
C GLN A 11 -8.04 -0.17 25.92
N GLY A 12 -9.31 0.19 26.09
CA GLY A 12 -9.74 1.51 26.54
C GLY A 12 -9.76 2.59 25.45
N THR A 13 -9.54 2.24 24.18
CA THR A 13 -9.80 3.13 23.04
C THR A 13 -11.17 2.85 22.44
N GLN A 14 -11.76 3.82 21.73
CA GLN A 14 -13.09 3.68 21.11
C GLN A 14 -13.17 2.58 20.05
N ASN A 15 -12.03 2.09 19.55
CA ASN A 15 -11.95 1.06 18.52
C ASN A 15 -11.56 -0.32 19.11
N PHE A 16 -11.70 -0.50 20.43
CA PHE A 16 -11.47 -1.78 21.08
C PHE A 16 -12.78 -2.56 21.22
N PRO A 17 -12.82 -3.86 20.85
CA PRO A 17 -14.01 -4.70 20.99
C PRO A 17 -14.15 -5.23 22.43
N GLU A 18 -14.78 -4.44 23.30
CA GLU A 18 -14.99 -4.81 24.71
C GLU A 18 -16.04 -5.93 24.87
N ASP A 19 -17.01 -6.02 23.95
CA ASP A 19 -18.15 -6.95 23.98
C ASP A 19 -18.57 -7.39 22.55
N GLU A 20 -19.44 -8.41 22.44
CA GLU A 20 -19.89 -8.93 21.14
C GLU A 20 -20.49 -7.84 20.23
N ASP A 21 -21.33 -6.95 20.77
CA ASP A 21 -21.97 -5.89 19.99
C ASP A 21 -20.93 -4.93 19.38
N SER A 22 -19.95 -4.48 20.16
CA SER A 22 -18.86 -3.64 19.67
C SER A 22 -17.97 -4.38 18.67
N ALA A 23 -17.74 -5.70 18.84
CA ALA A 23 -17.03 -6.51 17.86
C ALA A 23 -17.80 -6.65 16.54
N ILE A 24 -19.13 -6.82 16.59
CA ILE A 24 -20.01 -6.85 15.41
C ILE A 24 -19.93 -5.51 14.67
N VAL A 25 -20.03 -4.40 15.40
CA VAL A 25 -19.92 -3.04 14.84
C VAL A 25 -18.56 -2.83 14.17
N LEU A 26 -17.47 -3.26 14.81
CA LEU A 26 -16.11 -3.01 14.32
C LEU A 26 -15.68 -3.93 13.18
N PHE A 27 -16.04 -5.22 13.23
CA PHE A 27 -15.46 -6.27 12.40
C PHE A 27 -16.48 -7.20 11.74
N GLY A 28 -17.77 -7.14 12.07
CA GLY A 28 -18.78 -8.07 11.54
C GLY A 28 -18.84 -8.09 10.00
N ASP A 29 -18.92 -6.91 9.37
CA ASP A 29 -18.93 -6.79 7.90
C ASP A 29 -17.61 -7.30 7.26
N LEU A 30 -16.48 -7.16 7.95
CA LEU A 30 -15.18 -7.66 7.50
C LEU A 30 -15.11 -9.18 7.58
N ILE A 31 -15.52 -9.77 8.70
CA ILE A 31 -15.55 -11.23 8.91
C ILE A 31 -16.44 -11.90 7.86
N GLU A 32 -17.61 -11.30 7.59
CA GLU A 32 -18.55 -11.77 6.57
C GLU A 32 -17.94 -11.71 5.16
N LYS A 33 -17.46 -10.53 4.73
CA LYS A 33 -16.92 -10.34 3.36
C LYS A 33 -15.60 -11.05 3.10
N ALA A 34 -14.78 -11.26 4.12
CA ALA A 34 -13.55 -12.06 4.04
C ALA A 34 -13.82 -13.57 4.15
N GLU A 35 -15.08 -13.96 4.39
CA GLU A 35 -15.50 -15.35 4.62
C GLU A 35 -14.66 -16.06 5.69
N ALA A 36 -14.26 -15.31 6.72
CA ALA A 36 -13.26 -15.76 7.67
C ALA A 36 -13.72 -17.01 8.44
N LYS A 37 -12.86 -18.01 8.50
CA LYS A 37 -13.04 -19.25 9.29
C LYS A 37 -12.10 -19.31 10.48
N LYS A 38 -11.05 -18.48 10.47
CA LYS A 38 -10.14 -18.25 11.57
C LYS A 38 -9.86 -16.76 11.72
N ILE A 39 -9.76 -16.27 12.95
CA ILE A 39 -9.33 -14.91 13.30
C ILE A 39 -8.01 -14.98 14.07
N ILE A 40 -7.02 -14.20 13.63
CA ILE A 40 -5.76 -13.98 14.34
C ILE A 40 -5.78 -12.54 14.83
N ALA A 41 -5.96 -12.35 16.13
CA ALA A 41 -5.98 -11.05 16.77
C ALA A 41 -4.57 -10.65 17.24
N LEU A 42 -3.94 -9.73 16.53
CA LEU A 42 -2.64 -9.14 16.86
C LEU A 42 -2.83 -8.02 17.91
N ARG A 43 -2.34 -8.26 19.12
CA ARG A 43 -2.42 -7.33 20.27
C ARG A 43 -1.14 -6.51 20.39
N VAL A 44 -1.17 -5.29 19.84
CA VAL A 44 -0.03 -4.34 19.84
C VAL A 44 0.20 -3.64 21.19
N ASP A 45 -0.61 -3.94 22.20
CA ASP A 45 -0.45 -3.51 23.58
C ASP A 45 0.29 -4.55 24.44
N SER A 46 0.96 -5.52 23.81
CA SER A 46 1.73 -6.60 24.44
C SER A 46 0.92 -7.51 25.36
N SER A 47 -0.36 -7.72 25.04
CA SER A 47 -1.20 -8.72 25.69
C SER A 47 -1.31 -9.98 24.83
N ASN A 48 -1.41 -11.15 25.45
CA ASN A 48 -1.73 -12.42 24.79
C ASN A 48 -3.20 -12.85 25.04
N VAL A 49 -4.01 -12.00 25.66
CA VAL A 49 -5.40 -12.31 26.02
C VAL A 49 -6.31 -11.91 24.86
N MET A 50 -7.22 -12.79 24.44
CA MET A 50 -8.21 -12.47 23.42
C MET A 50 -9.17 -11.38 23.95
N PRO A 51 -9.47 -10.31 23.19
CA PRO A 51 -10.55 -9.38 23.56
C PRO A 51 -11.89 -10.12 23.69
N ALA A 52 -12.66 -9.83 24.74
CA ALA A 52 -13.90 -10.53 25.04
C ALA A 52 -14.88 -10.48 23.87
N GLY A 53 -15.08 -9.31 23.26
CA GLY A 53 -15.96 -9.17 22.11
C GLY A 53 -15.56 -10.01 20.89
N ILE A 54 -14.26 -10.16 20.60
CA ILE A 54 -13.80 -11.04 19.52
C ILE A 54 -14.05 -12.50 19.88
N SER A 55 -13.80 -12.89 21.13
CA SER A 55 -14.02 -14.27 21.60
C SER A 55 -15.49 -14.67 21.54
N GLU A 56 -16.39 -13.78 21.95
CA GLU A 56 -17.84 -13.99 21.94
C GLU A 56 -18.36 -14.10 20.50
N LEU A 57 -17.99 -13.13 19.64
CA LEU A 57 -18.37 -13.12 18.23
C LEU A 57 -17.83 -14.34 17.47
N ALA A 58 -16.58 -14.73 17.70
CA ALA A 58 -16.02 -15.93 17.09
C ALA A 58 -16.78 -17.19 17.55
N GLY A 59 -17.15 -17.27 18.83
CA GLY A 59 -17.96 -18.34 19.38
C GLY A 59 -19.36 -18.42 18.76
N SER A 60 -20.05 -17.28 18.61
CA SER A 60 -21.40 -17.24 18.03
C SER A 60 -21.42 -17.58 16.55
N LEU A 61 -20.35 -17.25 15.82
CA LEU A 61 -20.17 -17.58 14.39
C LEU A 61 -19.55 -18.98 14.15
N GLY A 62 -19.09 -19.67 15.19
CA GLY A 62 -18.41 -20.96 15.06
C GLY A 62 -17.05 -20.86 14.35
N ILE A 63 -16.34 -19.74 14.55
CA ILE A 63 -15.06 -19.40 13.93
C ILE A 63 -13.92 -19.67 14.92
N GLU A 64 -12.80 -20.21 14.43
CA GLU A 64 -11.59 -20.35 15.26
C GLU A 64 -11.00 -18.97 15.56
N SER A 65 -10.52 -18.73 16.78
CA SER A 65 -9.84 -17.47 17.10
C SER A 65 -8.59 -17.70 17.93
N GLU A 66 -7.55 -16.93 17.61
CA GLU A 66 -6.24 -17.03 18.26
C GLU A 66 -5.69 -15.63 18.52
N CYS A 67 -5.16 -15.42 19.72
CA CYS A 67 -4.60 -14.12 20.12
C CYS A 67 -3.08 -14.18 20.08
N VAL A 68 -2.47 -13.20 19.45
CA VAL A 68 -1.03 -13.10 19.26
C VAL A 68 -0.54 -11.83 19.94
N GLN A 69 0.37 -11.99 20.88
CA GLN A 69 1.09 -10.87 21.46
C GLN A 69 2.06 -10.30 20.42
N VAL A 70 1.91 -9.02 20.11
CA VAL A 70 2.90 -8.26 19.33
C VAL A 70 3.67 -7.36 20.30
N ASP A 71 4.99 -7.36 20.15
CA ASP A 71 5.86 -6.54 20.98
C ASP A 71 5.52 -5.07 20.77
N LYS A 72 5.25 -4.39 21.88
CA LYS A 72 5.00 -2.96 21.86
C LYS A 72 6.31 -2.30 21.47
N LEU A 73 6.25 -1.46 20.44
CA LEU A 73 7.36 -0.59 20.12
C LEU A 73 7.62 0.37 21.29
N ASP A 74 8.71 0.12 22.02
CA ASP A 74 9.14 0.96 23.13
C ASP A 74 10.51 1.58 22.83
N PRO A 75 10.55 2.84 22.38
CA PRO A 75 11.80 3.54 22.11
C PRO A 75 12.60 3.83 23.38
N SER A 76 12.00 3.67 24.57
CA SER A 76 12.65 4.02 25.84
C SER A 76 13.77 3.07 26.26
N ILE A 77 13.75 1.85 25.73
CA ILE A 77 14.78 0.83 25.99
C ILE A 77 15.94 0.89 25.00
N TRP A 78 15.93 1.84 24.05
CA TRP A 78 16.99 1.93 23.05
C TRP A 78 18.27 2.49 23.66
N THR A 79 19.30 1.66 23.71
CA THR A 79 20.62 1.99 24.26
C THR A 79 21.56 2.66 23.24
N GLY A 80 21.10 2.86 22.00
CA GLY A 80 21.91 3.35 20.88
C GLY A 80 22.74 2.28 20.15
N ASN A 81 22.91 1.10 20.74
CA ASN A 81 23.59 -0.05 20.11
C ASN A 81 22.72 -0.80 19.10
N VAL A 82 21.41 -0.57 19.12
CA VAL A 82 20.46 -1.17 18.18
C VAL A 82 20.63 -0.51 16.80
N ASN A 83 20.58 -1.32 15.74
CA ASN A 83 20.53 -0.83 14.37
C ASN A 83 19.06 -0.67 13.94
N PRO A 84 18.53 0.56 13.76
CA PRO A 84 17.15 0.78 13.39
C PRO A 84 16.76 0.15 12.04
N ALA A 85 17.73 -0.12 11.17
CA ALA A 85 17.51 -0.81 9.90
C ALA A 85 17.21 -2.31 10.05
N LYS A 86 17.35 -2.88 11.25
CA LYS A 86 17.10 -4.29 11.55
C LYS A 86 15.93 -4.53 12.50
N ILE A 87 15.42 -3.49 13.15
CA ILE A 87 14.33 -3.62 14.15
C ILE A 87 13.07 -4.26 13.53
N TRP A 88 12.79 -4.00 12.25
CA TRP A 88 11.66 -4.58 11.55
C TRP A 88 11.74 -6.11 11.44
N SER A 89 12.94 -6.70 11.28
CA SER A 89 13.06 -8.17 11.13
C SER A 89 12.76 -8.86 12.43
N ASP A 90 13.24 -8.30 13.54
CA ASP A 90 12.99 -8.86 14.87
C ASP A 90 11.48 -8.80 15.20
N HIS A 91 10.80 -7.70 14.86
CA HIS A 91 9.35 -7.58 15.08
C HIS A 91 8.54 -8.52 14.16
N LEU A 92 8.94 -8.67 12.89
CA LEU A 92 8.30 -9.61 11.97
C LEU A 92 8.56 -11.06 12.35
N GLU A 93 9.77 -11.39 12.81
CA GLU A 93 10.11 -12.70 13.35
C GLU A 93 9.22 -13.01 14.55
N THR A 94 9.18 -12.13 15.57
CA THR A 94 8.31 -12.33 16.74
C THR A 94 6.84 -12.47 16.35
N MET A 95 6.33 -11.61 15.46
CA MET A 95 4.94 -11.70 14.98
C MET A 95 4.67 -13.04 14.28
N THR A 96 5.62 -13.54 13.50
CA THR A 96 5.51 -14.81 12.77
C THR A 96 5.61 -16.02 13.69
N LEU A 97 6.54 -16.00 14.65
CA LEU A 97 6.75 -17.10 15.58
C LEU A 97 5.60 -17.25 16.58
N ASN A 98 5.03 -16.12 17.02
CA ASN A 98 3.91 -16.11 17.96
C ASN A 98 2.55 -16.34 17.29
N SER A 99 2.48 -16.30 15.96
CA SER A 99 1.24 -16.47 15.22
C SER A 99 1.24 -17.79 14.45
N PRO A 100 0.06 -18.35 14.13
CA PRO A 100 -0.05 -19.50 13.24
C PRO A 100 0.23 -19.12 11.78
N ILE A 101 0.42 -17.83 11.44
CA ILE A 101 0.66 -17.33 10.08
C ILE A 101 1.82 -18.10 9.46
N SER A 102 1.56 -18.74 8.34
CA SER A 102 2.55 -19.52 7.61
C SER A 102 2.35 -19.39 6.11
N SER A 103 3.39 -19.71 5.34
CA SER A 103 3.30 -19.80 3.87
C SER A 103 2.37 -20.90 3.36
N ASP A 104 1.86 -21.77 4.23
CA ASP A 104 0.95 -22.87 3.87
C ASP A 104 -0.53 -22.53 4.06
N ASP A 105 -0.83 -21.35 4.62
CA ASP A 105 -2.21 -20.91 4.82
C ASP A 105 -2.87 -20.62 3.47
N SER A 106 -4.04 -21.21 3.22
CA SER A 106 -4.61 -21.21 1.87
C SER A 106 -5.13 -19.85 1.41
N GLU A 107 -5.64 -19.02 2.33
CA GLU A 107 -6.17 -17.69 2.04
C GLU A 107 -6.03 -16.77 3.26
N LEU A 108 -5.25 -15.69 3.13
CA LEU A 108 -5.02 -14.69 4.18
C LEU A 108 -5.74 -13.37 3.85
N SER A 109 -6.36 -12.75 4.85
CA SER A 109 -6.97 -11.42 4.76
C SER A 109 -6.37 -10.52 5.83
N PHE A 110 -5.79 -9.38 5.44
CA PHE A 110 -5.09 -8.49 6.36
C PHE A 110 -5.82 -7.15 6.51
N MET A 111 -6.06 -6.73 7.76
CA MET A 111 -6.65 -5.42 8.07
C MET A 111 -5.58 -4.39 8.49
N LEU A 112 -5.50 -3.23 7.83
CA LEU A 112 -4.36 -2.29 7.98
C LEU A 112 -4.68 -0.92 8.62
N ASN A 113 -5.93 -0.62 8.95
CA ASN A 113 -6.33 0.71 9.46
C ASN A 113 -6.14 0.91 10.98
N SER A 114 -5.79 -0.16 11.72
CA SER A 114 -5.53 -0.14 13.19
C SER A 114 -4.04 -0.21 13.54
N GLY A 115 -3.68 0.09 14.79
CA GLY A 115 -2.29 0.05 15.27
C GLY A 115 -1.42 1.21 14.80
N SER A 116 -0.10 1.12 15.02
CA SER A 116 0.85 2.14 14.56
C SER A 116 1.11 2.02 13.05
N ASN A 117 1.70 3.06 12.45
CA ASN A 117 2.16 2.98 11.05
C ASN A 117 3.35 2.01 10.89
N PHE A 118 4.09 1.71 11.96
CA PHE A 118 5.12 0.69 11.90
C PHE A 118 4.48 -0.70 11.76
N ASP A 119 3.54 -1.04 12.65
CA ASP A 119 2.84 -2.34 12.64
C ASP A 119 2.11 -2.57 11.31
N ALA A 120 1.43 -1.54 10.80
CA ALA A 120 0.73 -1.63 9.52
C ALA A 120 1.69 -1.86 8.34
N GLY A 121 2.88 -1.26 8.36
CA GLY A 121 3.93 -1.51 7.36
C GLY A 121 4.49 -2.94 7.44
N LEU A 122 4.62 -3.50 8.64
CA LEU A 122 5.03 -4.90 8.82
C LEU A 122 3.95 -5.88 8.33
N ILE A 123 2.69 -5.60 8.62
CA ILE A 123 1.56 -6.43 8.13
C ILE A 123 1.43 -6.33 6.62
N TYR A 124 1.63 -5.15 6.06
CA TYR A 124 1.73 -4.98 4.61
C TYR A 124 2.87 -5.81 4.02
N THR A 125 4.03 -5.89 4.71
CA THR A 125 5.14 -6.76 4.31
C THR A 125 4.70 -8.22 4.28
N LEU A 126 3.97 -8.71 5.28
CA LEU A 126 3.43 -10.07 5.29
C LEU A 126 2.45 -10.31 4.15
N TYR A 127 1.56 -9.36 3.85
CA TYR A 127 0.68 -9.42 2.68
C TYR A 127 1.47 -9.54 1.38
N GLU A 128 2.52 -8.72 1.20
CA GLU A 128 3.35 -8.79 0.01
C GLU A 128 4.09 -10.12 -0.10
N VAL A 129 4.57 -10.68 1.02
CA VAL A 129 5.34 -11.93 1.02
C VAL A 129 4.46 -13.16 0.83
N LEU A 130 3.30 -13.20 1.48
CA LEU A 130 2.43 -14.39 1.56
C LEU A 130 1.25 -14.34 0.58
N GLY A 131 0.93 -13.16 0.04
CA GLY A 131 -0.28 -12.94 -0.75
C GLY A 131 -1.53 -12.85 0.11
N GLY A 132 -2.70 -12.87 -0.53
CA GLY A 132 -4.00 -12.76 0.14
C GLY A 132 -4.76 -11.51 -0.29
N SER A 133 -5.53 -10.93 0.62
CA SER A 133 -6.35 -9.73 0.38
C SER A 133 -6.10 -8.66 1.43
N LEU A 134 -6.19 -7.39 1.02
CA LEU A 134 -6.02 -6.23 1.89
C LEU A 134 -7.37 -5.60 2.18
N TRP A 135 -7.61 -5.31 3.46
CA TRP A 135 -8.86 -4.77 3.93
C TRP A 135 -8.64 -3.62 4.90
N ILE A 136 -9.69 -2.81 5.01
CA ILE A 136 -9.85 -1.79 6.04
C ILE A 136 -11.31 -1.71 6.42
N THR A 137 -11.56 -1.14 7.59
CA THR A 137 -12.91 -0.84 8.07
C THR A 137 -13.12 0.66 8.15
N GLU A 138 -14.09 1.17 7.40
CA GLU A 138 -14.52 2.55 7.46
C GLU A 138 -15.68 2.69 8.43
N ARG A 139 -15.70 3.78 9.20
CA ARG A 139 -16.78 4.01 10.18
C ARG A 139 -18.09 4.27 9.45
N GLY A 140 -19.10 3.44 9.72
CA GLY A 140 -20.46 3.70 9.25
C GLY A 140 -21.37 4.23 10.35
N VAL A 141 -22.64 4.48 10.00
CA VAL A 141 -23.67 4.97 10.93
C VAL A 141 -24.03 3.92 11.98
N ASP A 142 -24.27 2.68 11.53
CA ASP A 142 -24.71 1.57 12.41
C ASP A 142 -23.62 0.50 12.61
N ARG A 143 -22.80 0.26 11.58
CA ARG A 143 -21.66 -0.66 11.62
C ARG A 143 -20.54 -0.15 10.73
N ASN A 144 -19.31 -0.56 11.01
CA ASN A 144 -18.20 -0.30 10.11
C ASN A 144 -18.40 -1.08 8.81
N THR A 145 -18.02 -0.46 7.69
CA THR A 145 -18.04 -1.08 6.37
C THR A 145 -16.64 -1.53 6.01
N ALA A 146 -16.50 -2.81 5.66
CA ALA A 146 -15.25 -3.36 5.18
C ALA A 146 -15.08 -3.10 3.68
N ILE A 147 -13.92 -2.55 3.33
CA ILE A 147 -13.54 -2.21 1.96
C ILE A 147 -12.26 -2.97 1.62
N ARG A 148 -12.33 -3.75 0.55
CA ARG A 148 -11.20 -4.50 -0.01
C ARG A 148 -10.32 -3.58 -0.86
N LEU A 149 -9.03 -3.47 -0.56
CA LEU A 149 -8.09 -2.54 -1.22
C LEU A 149 -6.84 -3.22 -1.80
N ASP A 150 -6.82 -4.53 -2.03
CA ASP A 150 -5.73 -5.16 -2.79
C ASP A 150 -5.72 -4.74 -4.26
N ARG A 151 -4.51 -4.66 -4.81
CA ARG A 151 -4.26 -4.33 -6.21
C ARG A 151 -4.66 -5.45 -7.15
N GLY A 152 -5.37 -5.08 -8.21
CA GLY A 152 -5.56 -5.90 -9.40
C GLY A 152 -4.77 -5.29 -10.56
N LEU A 153 -3.49 -5.60 -10.66
CA LEU A 153 -2.66 -5.09 -11.74
C LEU A 153 -2.49 -6.12 -12.85
N PRO A 154 -2.44 -5.68 -14.12
CA PRO A 154 -1.95 -6.51 -15.20
C PRO A 154 -0.51 -6.96 -14.93
N ARG A 155 -0.06 -7.97 -15.68
CA ARG A 155 1.33 -8.42 -15.61
C ARG A 155 2.29 -7.25 -15.85
N GLU A 156 3.34 -7.17 -15.03
CA GLU A 156 4.41 -6.21 -15.20
C GLU A 156 5.03 -6.26 -16.61
N GLY A 157 5.24 -5.08 -17.20
CA GLY A 157 5.72 -4.87 -18.56
C GLY A 157 4.70 -5.16 -19.66
N SER A 158 3.44 -5.43 -19.32
CA SER A 158 2.40 -5.73 -20.32
C SER A 158 1.80 -4.45 -20.92
N ALA A 159 1.23 -4.57 -22.12
CA ALA A 159 0.49 -3.49 -22.76
C ALA A 159 -0.72 -3.02 -21.93
N ALA A 160 -1.31 -3.90 -21.11
CA ALA A 160 -2.43 -3.56 -20.24
C ALA A 160 -2.00 -2.68 -19.07
N GLU A 161 -0.84 -2.95 -18.50
CA GLU A 161 -0.26 -2.08 -17.47
C GLU A 161 0.03 -0.68 -18.05
N ALA A 162 0.66 -0.60 -19.23
CA ALA A 162 0.94 0.67 -19.91
C ALA A 162 -0.34 1.43 -20.27
N ALA A 163 -1.39 0.72 -20.71
CA ALA A 163 -2.70 1.32 -21.00
C ALA A 163 -3.34 1.92 -19.75
N LEU A 164 -3.37 1.19 -18.63
CA LEU A 164 -3.89 1.70 -17.36
C LEU A 164 -3.05 2.88 -16.83
N ALA A 165 -1.71 2.77 -16.89
CA ALA A 165 -0.82 3.85 -16.51
C ALA A 165 -1.06 5.13 -17.32
N SER A 166 -1.29 5.00 -18.64
CA SER A 166 -1.59 6.14 -19.52
C SER A 166 -2.92 6.80 -19.17
N LEU A 167 -3.93 6.01 -18.82
CA LEU A 167 -5.23 6.54 -18.37
C LEU A 167 -5.09 7.36 -17.08
N ALA A 168 -4.33 6.86 -16.10
CA ALA A 168 -4.03 7.61 -14.89
C ALA A 168 -3.27 8.90 -15.21
N SER A 169 -2.19 8.81 -16.01
CA SER A 169 -1.40 9.99 -16.39
C SER A 169 -2.24 11.05 -17.07
N PHE A 170 -3.10 10.67 -18.02
CA PHE A 170 -4.01 11.61 -18.68
C PHE A 170 -4.99 12.26 -17.69
N SER A 171 -5.58 11.46 -16.80
CA SER A 171 -6.59 11.94 -15.84
C SER A 171 -6.03 12.96 -14.86
N PHE A 172 -4.73 12.88 -14.56
CA PHE A 172 -4.09 13.83 -13.66
C PHE A 172 -4.06 15.22 -14.28
N ASP A 173 -3.69 15.30 -15.55
CA ASP A 173 -3.55 16.58 -16.28
C ASP A 173 -4.88 17.11 -16.82
N ASN A 174 -5.88 16.23 -16.96
CA ASN A 174 -7.20 16.55 -17.52
C ASN A 174 -8.32 16.10 -16.58
N LEU A 175 -8.36 16.67 -15.37
CA LEU A 175 -9.34 16.30 -14.35
C LEU A 175 -10.78 16.42 -14.87
N GLY A 176 -11.57 15.37 -14.66
CA GLY A 176 -12.96 15.29 -15.12
C GLY A 176 -13.12 15.02 -16.61
N SER A 177 -12.03 14.78 -17.34
CA SER A 177 -12.06 14.41 -18.75
C SER A 177 -11.65 12.95 -18.94
N ALA A 178 -12.21 12.31 -19.96
CA ALA A 178 -11.88 10.94 -20.33
C ALA A 178 -11.21 10.92 -21.71
N PRO A 179 -10.05 10.25 -21.87
CA PRO A 179 -9.28 10.28 -23.10
C PRO A 179 -9.86 9.37 -24.17
N THR A 180 -9.54 9.69 -25.41
CA THR A 180 -9.60 8.79 -26.57
C THR A 180 -8.32 7.96 -26.68
N THR A 181 -8.36 6.84 -27.42
CA THR A 181 -7.16 6.00 -27.66
C THR A 181 -6.01 6.76 -28.30
N SER A 182 -6.28 7.80 -29.09
CA SER A 182 -5.25 8.61 -29.74
C SER A 182 -4.53 9.54 -28.76
N GLU A 183 -5.24 10.09 -27.78
CA GLU A 183 -4.66 11.01 -26.78
C GLU A 183 -3.77 10.29 -25.77
N LEU A 184 -3.93 8.97 -25.65
CA LEU A 184 -3.10 8.13 -24.80
C LEU A 184 -1.77 7.73 -25.45
N GLN A 185 -1.65 7.88 -26.77
CA GLN A 185 -0.44 7.46 -27.49
C GLN A 185 0.73 8.37 -27.12
N GLY A 186 1.81 7.75 -26.61
CA GLY A 186 3.03 8.46 -26.23
C GLY A 186 3.01 9.08 -24.83
N LEU A 187 1.94 8.90 -24.04
CA LEU A 187 1.95 9.30 -22.62
C LEU A 187 2.82 8.36 -21.78
N ILE A 188 2.71 7.05 -22.02
CA ILE A 188 3.52 6.01 -21.41
C ILE A 188 4.04 5.09 -22.51
N ASP A 189 5.29 4.64 -22.36
CA ASP A 189 5.89 3.69 -23.29
C ASP A 189 5.16 2.35 -23.25
N GLY A 190 4.97 1.74 -24.43
CA GLY A 190 4.27 0.46 -24.55
C GLY A 190 2.74 0.55 -24.64
N THR A 191 2.16 1.76 -24.63
CA THR A 191 0.71 1.94 -24.82
C THR A 191 0.27 1.50 -26.21
N PRO A 192 -0.66 0.53 -26.32
CA PRO A 192 -1.10 0.01 -27.61
C PRO A 192 -1.98 1.03 -28.36
N SER A 193 -1.96 0.95 -29.70
CA SER A 193 -2.76 1.84 -30.57
C SER A 193 -4.09 1.22 -31.01
N GLY A 194 -5.10 2.07 -31.19
CA GLY A 194 -6.40 1.71 -31.81
C GLY A 194 -7.04 0.45 -31.22
N LYS A 195 -7.32 -0.54 -32.07
CA LYS A 195 -7.93 -1.83 -31.67
C LYS A 195 -7.07 -2.64 -30.69
N GLY A 196 -5.75 -2.43 -30.69
CA GLY A 196 -4.86 -3.08 -29.71
C GLY A 196 -5.20 -2.65 -28.29
N PHE A 197 -5.58 -1.40 -28.09
CA PHE A 197 -5.96 -0.84 -26.79
C PHE A 197 -7.26 -1.47 -26.25
N GLU A 198 -8.30 -1.53 -27.08
CA GLU A 198 -9.58 -2.15 -26.72
C GLU A 198 -9.42 -3.63 -26.33
N ASN A 199 -8.66 -4.39 -27.13
CA ASN A 199 -8.43 -5.81 -26.84
C ASN A 199 -7.64 -6.01 -25.55
N THR A 200 -6.74 -5.09 -25.22
CA THR A 200 -5.88 -5.17 -24.04
C THR A 200 -6.65 -4.93 -22.74
N LEU A 201 -7.69 -4.08 -22.78
CA LEU A 201 -8.47 -3.72 -21.59
C LEU A 201 -9.75 -4.55 -21.40
N ARG A 202 -10.03 -5.49 -22.30
CA ARG A 202 -11.24 -6.33 -22.24
C ARG A 202 -11.35 -7.13 -20.94
N ASP A 203 -10.23 -7.60 -20.40
CA ASP A 203 -10.22 -8.36 -19.15
C ASP A 203 -10.36 -7.45 -17.91
N TRP A 204 -10.47 -6.13 -18.11
CA TRP A 204 -10.51 -5.09 -17.07
C TRP A 204 -11.75 -4.19 -17.19
N GLU A 205 -12.83 -4.68 -17.81
CA GLU A 205 -14.08 -3.93 -18.01
C GLU A 205 -14.64 -3.33 -16.70
N GLU A 206 -14.44 -4.02 -15.57
CA GLU A 206 -14.86 -3.56 -14.24
C GLU A 206 -14.14 -2.28 -13.75
N TYR A 207 -13.13 -1.77 -14.45
CA TYR A 207 -12.41 -0.54 -14.08
C TYR A 207 -13.01 0.71 -14.72
N PHE A 208 -13.93 0.53 -15.66
CA PHE A 208 -14.52 1.61 -16.41
C PHE A 208 -15.94 1.90 -15.92
N GLU A 209 -16.39 3.13 -16.13
CA GLU A 209 -17.80 3.47 -15.95
C GLU A 209 -18.65 2.73 -16.98
N ASP A 210 -19.90 2.40 -16.61
CA ASP A 210 -20.80 1.67 -17.49
C ASP A 210 -21.17 2.53 -18.71
N ASN A 211 -20.55 2.19 -19.84
CA ASN A 211 -20.78 2.84 -21.11
C ASN A 211 -22.21 2.62 -21.63
N GLN A 212 -22.90 1.55 -21.25
CA GLN A 212 -24.30 1.35 -21.63
C GLN A 212 -25.20 2.36 -20.93
N LEU A 213 -24.97 2.58 -19.63
CA LEU A 213 -25.68 3.61 -18.87
C LEU A 213 -25.47 5.00 -19.49
N ARG A 214 -24.20 5.37 -19.76
CA ARG A 214 -23.88 6.66 -20.40
C ARG A 214 -24.58 6.83 -21.76
N LEU A 215 -24.57 5.79 -22.60
CA LEU A 215 -25.24 5.83 -23.91
C LEU A 215 -26.75 5.94 -23.76
N SER A 216 -27.33 5.27 -22.77
CA SER A 216 -28.76 5.37 -22.44
C SER A 216 -29.12 6.80 -22.00
N GLU A 217 -28.34 7.40 -21.09
CA GLU A 217 -28.54 8.78 -20.63
C GLU A 217 -28.40 9.81 -21.76
N LEU A 218 -27.44 9.61 -22.68
CA LEU A 218 -27.26 10.47 -23.85
C LEU A 218 -28.41 10.34 -24.85
N ASP A 219 -28.93 9.12 -25.08
CA ASP A 219 -30.10 8.92 -25.94
C ASP A 219 -31.35 9.52 -25.30
N GLU A 220 -31.58 9.30 -24.01
CA GLU A 220 -32.68 9.91 -23.25
C GLU A 220 -32.62 11.43 -23.33
N ALA A 221 -31.47 12.04 -23.03
CA ALA A 221 -31.28 13.49 -23.14
C ALA A 221 -31.45 14.02 -24.58
N LEU A 222 -31.17 13.21 -25.60
CA LEU A 222 -31.46 13.54 -27.00
C LEU A 222 -32.97 13.48 -27.28
N GLN A 223 -33.67 12.46 -26.80
CA GLN A 223 -35.12 12.35 -26.94
C GLN A 223 -35.84 13.49 -26.22
N GLU A 224 -35.43 13.83 -25.00
CA GLU A 224 -35.95 14.99 -24.26
C GLU A 224 -35.75 16.29 -25.04
N ALA A 225 -34.55 16.51 -25.60
CA ALA A 225 -34.28 17.71 -26.39
C ALA A 225 -35.14 17.78 -27.66
N LYS A 226 -35.40 16.64 -28.32
CA LYS A 226 -36.31 16.54 -29.47
C LYS A 226 -37.76 16.79 -29.08
N GLN A 227 -38.22 16.22 -27.96
CA GLN A 227 -39.58 16.41 -27.45
C GLN A 227 -39.83 17.86 -27.03
N ALA A 228 -38.88 18.47 -26.31
CA ALA A 228 -38.95 19.88 -25.94
C ALA A 228 -39.02 20.76 -27.18
N PHE A 229 -38.20 20.49 -28.20
CA PHE A 229 -38.25 21.24 -29.45
C PHE A 229 -39.56 21.02 -30.22
N ALA A 230 -40.10 19.80 -30.25
CA ALA A 230 -41.38 19.51 -30.88
C ALA A 230 -42.53 20.25 -30.21
N LYS A 231 -42.62 20.19 -28.88
CA LYS A 231 -43.64 20.90 -28.09
C LYS A 231 -43.60 22.41 -28.32
N GLN A 232 -42.40 22.98 -28.32
CA GLN A 232 -42.21 24.41 -28.52
C GLN A 232 -42.51 24.83 -29.98
N LYS A 233 -42.28 23.93 -30.94
CA LYS A 233 -42.67 24.12 -32.32
C LYS A 233 -44.20 24.12 -32.49
N ASP A 234 -44.90 23.22 -31.79
CA ASP A 234 -46.38 23.20 -31.77
C ASP A 234 -46.94 24.52 -31.21
N GLU A 235 -46.35 25.04 -30.13
CA GLU A 235 -46.68 26.35 -29.55
C GLU A 235 -46.45 27.50 -30.56
N TRP A 236 -45.34 27.50 -31.31
CA TRP A 236 -45.12 28.51 -32.35
C TRP A 236 -46.10 28.39 -33.51
N GLU A 237 -46.50 27.19 -33.91
CA GLU A 237 -47.52 26.98 -34.95
C GLU A 237 -48.90 27.52 -34.52
N GLU A 238 -49.23 27.49 -33.23
CA GLU A 238 -50.42 28.14 -32.67
C GLU A 238 -50.28 29.68 -32.68
N ASN A 239 -49.19 30.22 -32.14
CA ASN A 239 -48.95 31.67 -32.09
C ASN A 239 -48.86 32.31 -33.49
N ARG A 240 -48.39 31.56 -34.49
CA ARG A 240 -48.34 31.99 -35.88
C ARG A 240 -49.72 32.16 -36.50
N LYS A 241 -50.72 31.40 -36.05
CA LYS A 241 -52.14 31.62 -36.43
C LYS A 241 -52.69 32.91 -35.81
N GLU A 242 -52.09 33.39 -34.73
CA GLU A 242 -52.42 34.65 -34.05
C GLU A 242 -51.62 35.86 -34.58
N GLY A 243 -50.70 35.65 -35.53
CA GLY A 243 -49.97 36.72 -36.22
C GLY A 243 -48.59 37.06 -35.64
N GLU A 244 -48.08 36.29 -34.69
CA GLU A 244 -46.71 36.43 -34.18
C GLU A 244 -45.66 35.90 -35.18
N LYS A 245 -44.44 36.47 -35.11
CA LYS A 245 -43.29 36.01 -35.92
C LYS A 245 -42.56 34.86 -35.22
N ASP A 246 -42.07 33.91 -36.02
CA ASP A 246 -41.21 32.83 -35.54
C ASP A 246 -39.91 33.36 -34.90
N PRO A 247 -39.45 32.77 -33.79
CA PRO A 247 -38.19 33.15 -33.15
C PRO A 247 -37.03 32.34 -33.76
N ASP A 248 -36.56 32.74 -34.95
CA ASP A 248 -35.49 32.06 -35.70
C ASP A 248 -34.24 31.75 -34.84
N ASP A 249 -33.86 32.64 -33.93
CA ASP A 249 -32.72 32.45 -33.03
C ASP A 249 -32.93 31.30 -32.04
N VAL A 250 -34.16 31.12 -31.55
CA VAL A 250 -34.53 30.03 -30.63
C VAL A 250 -34.59 28.71 -31.38
N ILE A 251 -35.14 28.70 -32.60
CA ILE A 251 -35.13 27.52 -33.49
C ILE A 251 -33.70 27.03 -33.70
N LYS A 252 -32.79 27.95 -34.04
CA LYS A 252 -31.38 27.64 -34.27
C LYS A 252 -30.70 27.07 -33.02
N MET A 253 -30.95 27.67 -31.85
CA MET A 253 -30.42 27.18 -30.57
C MET A 253 -30.87 25.73 -30.28
N HIS A 254 -32.15 25.40 -30.49
CA HIS A 254 -32.64 24.03 -30.28
C HIS A 254 -32.07 23.03 -31.28
N GLN A 255 -31.99 23.40 -32.56
CA GLN A 255 -31.37 22.57 -33.59
C GLN A 255 -29.89 22.31 -33.29
N GLU A 256 -29.16 23.32 -32.83
CA GLU A 256 -27.77 23.21 -32.42
C GLU A 256 -27.63 22.31 -31.17
N ARG A 257 -28.50 22.45 -30.18
CA ARG A 257 -28.55 21.55 -29.01
C ARG A 257 -28.80 20.09 -29.40
N ILE A 258 -29.74 19.82 -30.31
CA ILE A 258 -30.02 18.47 -30.83
C ILE A 258 -28.81 17.93 -31.60
N ARG A 259 -28.20 18.75 -32.47
CA ARG A 259 -27.02 18.38 -33.25
C ARG A 259 -25.85 18.03 -32.34
N ASN A 260 -25.59 18.83 -31.31
CA ASN A 260 -24.52 18.55 -30.34
C ASN A 260 -24.75 17.23 -29.60
N LYS A 261 -25.99 16.94 -29.18
CA LYS A 261 -26.34 15.66 -28.55
C LYS A 261 -26.23 14.47 -29.51
N GLN A 262 -26.59 14.64 -30.78
CA GLN A 262 -26.40 13.61 -31.81
C GLN A 262 -24.93 13.35 -32.13
N MET A 263 -24.08 14.38 -32.08
CA MET A 263 -22.63 14.21 -32.23
C MET A 263 -22.03 13.49 -31.03
N ALA A 264 -22.43 13.81 -29.80
CA ALA A 264 -21.98 13.13 -28.59
C ALA A 264 -22.26 11.61 -28.59
N LEU A 265 -23.36 11.17 -29.21
CA LEU A 265 -23.67 9.73 -29.42
C LEU A 265 -22.77 9.04 -30.45
N LYS A 266 -22.11 9.82 -31.32
CA LYS A 266 -21.23 9.32 -32.41
C LYS A 266 -19.74 9.48 -32.09
N GLU A 267 -19.38 10.20 -31.03
CA GLU A 267 -17.99 10.40 -30.62
C GLU A 267 -17.34 9.08 -30.17
N PRO A 268 -16.02 8.92 -30.38
CA PRO A 268 -15.28 7.75 -29.91
C PRO A 268 -15.48 7.56 -28.41
N LYS A 269 -15.58 6.31 -27.97
CA LYS A 269 -15.78 5.94 -26.55
C LYS A 269 -14.67 6.56 -25.69
N PRO A 270 -14.98 7.49 -24.79
CA PRO A 270 -14.02 7.95 -23.80
C PRO A 270 -13.77 6.83 -22.80
N TYR A 271 -12.52 6.65 -22.37
CA TYR A 271 -12.18 5.67 -21.33
C TYR A 271 -12.28 6.32 -19.95
N SER A 272 -13.48 6.36 -19.40
CA SER A 272 -13.73 6.91 -18.07
C SER A 272 -13.52 5.84 -17.01
N LEU A 273 -12.59 6.07 -16.08
CA LEU A 273 -12.29 5.15 -14.98
C LEU A 273 -13.26 5.38 -13.82
N ASN A 274 -13.85 4.31 -13.29
CA ASN A 274 -14.57 4.34 -12.02
C ASN A 274 -13.58 4.37 -10.83
N SER A 275 -14.05 4.43 -9.59
CA SER A 275 -13.18 4.52 -8.39
C SER A 275 -12.19 3.36 -8.24
N LYS A 276 -12.61 2.13 -8.61
CA LYS A 276 -11.73 0.94 -8.62
C LYS A 276 -10.68 1.05 -9.73
N GLY A 277 -11.08 1.55 -10.90
CA GLY A 277 -10.19 1.81 -12.03
C GLY A 277 -9.16 2.90 -11.73
N ARG A 278 -9.57 4.03 -11.15
CA ARG A 278 -8.67 5.13 -10.75
C ARG A 278 -7.60 4.66 -9.77
N TYR A 279 -8.00 3.84 -8.79
CA TYR A 279 -7.10 3.26 -7.80
C TYR A 279 -6.02 2.40 -8.46
N ASN A 280 -6.42 1.41 -9.26
CA ASN A 280 -5.49 0.47 -9.89
C ASN A 280 -4.68 1.09 -11.02
N ALA A 281 -5.27 2.01 -11.79
CA ALA A 281 -4.54 2.75 -12.83
C ALA A 281 -3.43 3.62 -12.23
N THR A 282 -3.67 4.24 -11.07
CA THR A 282 -2.63 4.99 -10.35
C THR A 282 -1.50 4.09 -9.86
N LEU A 283 -1.82 2.88 -9.39
CA LEU A 283 -0.81 1.89 -9.01
C LEU A 283 -0.01 1.37 -10.23
N ALA A 284 -0.67 1.14 -11.37
CA ALA A 284 0.00 0.80 -12.63
C ALA A 284 0.97 1.91 -13.06
N LEU A 285 0.54 3.17 -12.94
CA LEU A 285 1.41 4.32 -13.19
C LEU A 285 2.59 4.39 -12.21
N ALA A 286 2.39 4.06 -10.93
CA ALA A 286 3.46 4.01 -9.95
C ALA A 286 4.55 2.98 -10.31
N GLN A 287 4.13 1.83 -10.84
CA GLN A 287 5.00 0.73 -11.27
C GLN A 287 5.75 1.05 -12.58
N GLN A 288 5.04 1.60 -13.57
CA GLN A 288 5.63 1.96 -14.87
C GLN A 288 6.54 3.18 -14.81
N TRP A 289 6.19 4.19 -14.01
CA TRP A 289 6.94 5.44 -13.99
C TRP A 289 8.27 5.28 -13.26
N ARG A 290 9.36 5.58 -13.97
CA ARG A 290 10.72 5.60 -13.43
C ARG A 290 11.25 7.04 -13.41
N PRO A 291 11.75 7.53 -12.26
CA PRO A 291 12.38 8.84 -12.21
C PRO A 291 13.66 8.88 -13.03
N LEU A 292 14.08 10.07 -13.46
CA LEU A 292 15.41 10.31 -13.98
C LEU A 292 16.45 9.95 -12.92
N ALA A 293 17.28 8.95 -13.22
CA ALA A 293 18.40 8.57 -12.35
C ALA A 293 19.50 9.62 -12.44
N VAL A 294 19.69 10.41 -11.38
CA VAL A 294 20.77 11.40 -11.27
C VAL A 294 21.80 10.88 -10.27
N ASN A 295 23.00 10.57 -10.75
CA ASN A 295 24.10 10.16 -9.88
C ASN A 295 24.40 11.25 -8.84
N ALA A 296 24.36 10.89 -7.55
CA ALA A 296 24.48 11.83 -6.44
C ALA A 296 23.45 12.97 -6.49
N GLY A 297 22.25 12.68 -7.00
CA GLY A 297 21.12 13.61 -7.01
C GLY A 297 20.63 13.96 -5.60
N PRO A 298 19.84 15.03 -5.49
CA PRO A 298 19.26 15.46 -4.21
C PRO A 298 18.33 14.39 -3.60
N TRP A 299 18.38 14.27 -2.27
CA TRP A 299 17.50 13.38 -1.51
C TRP A 299 16.28 14.14 -1.02
N GLY A 300 15.09 13.57 -1.23
CA GLY A 300 13.82 14.17 -0.90
C GLY A 300 13.08 13.43 0.21
N LEU A 301 12.27 14.16 0.98
CA LEU A 301 11.38 13.59 1.98
C LEU A 301 9.94 14.09 1.79
N VAL A 302 8.99 13.16 1.76
CA VAL A 302 7.55 13.46 1.82
C VAL A 302 7.03 13.24 3.24
N ILE A 303 6.39 14.28 3.81
CA ILE A 303 5.80 14.25 5.16
C ILE A 303 4.28 14.41 5.06
N PHE A 304 3.56 13.47 5.66
CA PHE A 304 2.10 13.58 5.83
C PHE A 304 1.77 14.39 7.08
N VAL A 305 0.93 15.42 6.93
CA VAL A 305 0.49 16.28 8.04
C VAL A 305 -1.02 16.17 8.21
N ARG A 306 -1.47 15.83 9.43
CA ARG A 306 -2.89 15.67 9.75
C ARG A 306 -3.47 17.01 10.22
N SER A 307 -4.65 17.36 9.73
CA SER A 307 -5.16 18.73 9.80
C SER A 307 -5.55 19.29 11.18
N VAL A 308 -5.79 18.49 12.21
CA VAL A 308 -6.42 19.04 13.43
C VAL A 308 -5.34 19.41 14.47
N ASN A 309 -4.79 20.64 14.35
CA ASN A 309 -3.94 21.40 15.32
C ASN A 309 -2.41 21.52 15.09
N GLU A 310 -1.86 21.31 13.89
CA GLU A 310 -0.41 20.98 13.76
C GLU A 310 0.53 22.00 13.08
N SER A 311 0.14 23.22 12.72
CA SER A 311 1.08 24.13 12.03
C SER A 311 2.35 24.46 12.85
N GLU A 312 2.25 24.57 14.18
CA GLU A 312 3.41 24.70 15.07
C GLU A 312 4.10 23.35 15.32
N TRP A 313 3.35 22.26 15.26
CA TRP A 313 3.87 20.91 15.43
C TRP A 313 4.82 20.52 14.30
N VAL A 314 4.56 20.89 13.04
CA VAL A 314 5.46 20.57 11.92
C VAL A 314 6.85 21.19 12.11
N VAL A 315 6.94 22.45 12.54
CA VAL A 315 8.25 23.07 12.81
C VAL A 315 8.92 22.44 14.02
N LYS A 316 8.16 22.14 15.08
CA LYS A 316 8.67 21.43 16.25
C LYS A 316 9.22 20.06 15.84
N TYR A 317 8.48 19.31 15.05
CA TYR A 317 8.86 18.03 14.47
C TYR A 317 10.13 18.12 13.64
N LEU A 318 10.18 19.06 12.68
CA LEU A 318 11.36 19.30 11.87
C LEU A 318 12.57 19.69 12.72
N LYS A 319 12.42 20.54 13.73
CA LYS A 319 13.49 20.92 14.66
C LYS A 319 13.98 19.75 15.50
N GLU A 320 13.06 18.99 16.06
CA GLU A 320 13.34 17.82 16.89
C GLU A 320 14.09 16.73 16.12
N HIS A 321 13.79 16.60 14.82
CA HIS A 321 14.36 15.56 13.97
C HIS A 321 15.38 16.09 12.96
N TYR A 322 15.74 17.38 12.96
CA TYR A 322 16.53 18.04 11.90
C TYR A 322 17.86 17.35 11.60
N ALA A 323 18.61 17.00 12.66
CA ALA A 323 19.91 16.32 12.53
C ALA A 323 19.81 14.95 11.85
N ALA A 324 18.61 14.39 11.79
CA ALA A 324 18.33 13.07 11.26
C ALA A 324 17.57 13.14 9.94
N LEU A 325 16.67 14.11 9.79
CA LEU A 325 15.99 14.44 8.54
C LEU A 325 16.86 15.33 7.66
N ASN A 326 18.15 15.03 7.47
CA ASN A 326 19.03 15.86 6.63
C ASN A 326 18.81 15.56 5.13
N PHE A 327 17.61 15.88 4.63
CA PHE A 327 17.22 15.75 3.22
C PHE A 327 17.41 17.07 2.49
N ASP A 328 17.77 17.04 1.21
CA ASP A 328 17.94 18.25 0.41
C ASP A 328 16.60 18.94 0.14
N LYS A 329 15.55 18.14 -0.02
CA LYS A 329 14.22 18.57 -0.46
C LYS A 329 13.11 17.99 0.43
N TYR A 330 12.04 18.76 0.60
CA TYR A 330 10.87 18.39 1.39
C TYR A 330 9.60 18.70 0.63
N ALA A 331 8.65 17.77 0.73
CA ALA A 331 7.28 17.94 0.28
C ALA A 331 6.31 17.59 1.43
N PHE A 332 5.19 18.28 1.50
CA PHE A 332 4.17 18.07 2.52
C PHE A 332 2.87 17.64 1.85
N VAL A 333 2.21 16.62 2.40
CA VAL A 333 0.87 16.18 1.99
C VAL A 333 -0.08 16.44 3.15
N VAL A 334 -1.05 17.33 2.97
CA VAL A 334 -1.84 17.92 4.05
C VAL A 334 -3.30 17.53 3.91
N GLY A 335 -3.87 16.93 4.96
CA GLY A 335 -5.28 16.52 4.90
C GLY A 335 -5.73 15.74 6.12
N GLY A 336 -6.97 15.25 6.04
CA GLY A 336 -7.65 14.61 7.16
C GLY A 336 -9.02 14.08 6.77
N ILE A 337 -9.76 13.64 7.78
CA ILE A 337 -11.18 13.28 7.66
C ILE A 337 -11.99 14.56 7.94
N ASP A 338 -12.98 14.84 7.09
CA ASP A 338 -13.90 15.99 7.20
C ASP A 338 -13.21 17.36 7.40
N VAL A 339 -12.14 17.58 6.66
CA VAL A 339 -11.39 18.85 6.71
C VAL A 339 -11.95 19.81 5.66
N SER A 340 -12.23 21.03 6.10
CA SER A 340 -12.76 22.10 5.25
C SER A 340 -11.77 23.25 5.01
N ASP A 341 -10.75 23.39 5.86
CA ASP A 341 -9.74 24.46 5.85
C ASP A 341 -8.35 23.96 5.41
N GLN A 342 -8.25 22.79 4.76
CA GLN A 342 -6.98 22.14 4.40
C GLN A 342 -6.04 23.04 3.59
N LYS A 343 -6.59 23.88 2.71
CA LYS A 343 -5.81 24.79 1.89
C LYS A 343 -5.15 25.89 2.73
N GLU A 344 -5.88 26.49 3.66
CA GLU A 344 -5.35 27.53 4.55
C GLU A 344 -4.27 26.96 5.46
N MET A 345 -4.49 25.78 6.02
CA MET A 345 -3.47 25.11 6.84
C MET A 345 -2.25 24.73 6.03
N SER A 346 -2.43 24.22 4.81
CA SER A 346 -1.32 23.90 3.92
C SER A 346 -0.46 25.13 3.64
N ILE A 347 -1.07 26.29 3.39
CA ILE A 347 -0.35 27.57 3.25
C ILE A 347 0.49 27.86 4.51
N ARG A 348 -0.12 27.82 5.70
CA ARG A 348 0.57 28.08 6.97
C ARG A 348 1.72 27.11 7.24
N ILE A 349 1.53 25.82 6.93
CA ILE A 349 2.57 24.79 7.05
C ILE A 349 3.73 25.09 6.10
N HIS A 350 3.46 25.41 4.84
CA HIS A 350 4.49 25.71 3.85
C HIS A 350 5.25 26.99 4.20
N GLU A 351 4.59 28.03 4.67
CA GLU A 351 5.23 29.27 5.14
C GLU A 351 6.21 28.97 6.27
N LYS A 352 5.73 28.34 7.35
CA LYS A 352 6.56 27.97 8.50
C LYS A 352 7.71 27.02 8.15
N ALA A 353 7.48 26.05 7.27
CA ALA A 353 8.52 25.13 6.80
C ALA A 353 9.59 25.86 5.97
N LYS A 354 9.19 26.82 5.11
CA LYS A 354 10.12 27.63 4.31
C LYS A 354 10.95 28.58 5.18
N GLU A 355 10.35 29.15 6.23
CA GLU A 355 11.07 29.97 7.21
C GLU A 355 12.17 29.17 7.93
N TYR A 356 11.89 27.91 8.28
CA TYR A 356 12.82 27.06 9.01
C TYR A 356 13.86 26.36 8.13
N LEU A 357 13.43 25.71 7.05
CA LEU A 357 14.29 24.90 6.17
C LEU A 357 14.96 25.72 5.07
N GLY A 358 14.39 26.87 4.71
CA GLY A 358 14.75 27.65 3.53
C GLY A 358 13.82 27.37 2.35
N GLY A 359 13.43 28.45 1.65
CA GLY A 359 12.44 28.40 0.56
C GLY A 359 12.78 27.43 -0.57
N SER A 360 14.07 27.22 -0.88
CA SER A 360 14.54 26.33 -1.94
C SER A 360 14.49 24.84 -1.58
N ARG A 361 14.28 24.49 -0.30
CA ARG A 361 14.17 23.10 0.16
C ARG A 361 12.73 22.60 0.15
N VAL A 362 11.73 23.48 0.28
CA VAL A 362 10.31 23.10 0.23
C VAL A 362 9.80 23.20 -1.20
N VAL A 363 9.54 22.06 -1.83
CA VAL A 363 9.22 22.00 -3.28
C VAL A 363 7.76 21.75 -3.60
N SER A 364 6.95 21.27 -2.64
CA SER A 364 5.51 21.12 -2.84
C SER A 364 4.79 22.47 -2.89
N SER A 365 3.73 22.54 -3.70
CA SER A 365 2.82 23.67 -3.75
C SER A 365 1.65 23.46 -2.80
N PRO A 366 1.32 24.41 -1.89
CA PRO A 366 0.32 24.20 -0.85
C PRO A 366 -1.08 23.88 -1.39
N GLY A 367 -1.44 24.39 -2.57
CA GLY A 367 -2.75 24.17 -3.18
C GLY A 367 -2.93 22.81 -3.86
N GLU A 368 -1.83 22.11 -4.17
CA GLU A 368 -1.85 20.88 -4.98
C GLU A 368 -1.63 19.61 -4.16
N VAL A 369 -1.30 19.77 -2.88
CA VAL A 369 -0.95 18.68 -1.96
C VAL A 369 -1.98 18.50 -0.84
N CYS A 370 -3.17 19.03 -1.05
CA CYS A 370 -4.28 18.93 -0.11
C CYS A 370 -5.19 17.76 -0.45
N TYR A 371 -5.64 17.02 0.56
CA TYR A 371 -6.68 15.99 0.43
C TYR A 371 -7.71 16.10 1.55
N SER A 372 -8.92 15.58 1.33
CA SER A 372 -9.96 15.46 2.35
C SER A 372 -10.70 14.14 2.14
N ILE A 373 -10.87 13.38 3.21
CA ILE A 373 -11.64 12.14 3.22
C ILE A 373 -13.00 12.48 3.82
N PRO A 374 -14.11 12.37 3.07
CA PRO A 374 -15.43 12.51 3.67
C PRO A 374 -15.67 11.36 4.65
N ALA A 375 -16.24 11.60 5.83
CA ALA A 375 -16.44 10.56 6.85
C ALA A 375 -17.28 9.36 6.39
N ASN A 376 -18.11 9.53 5.37
CA ASN A 376 -18.92 8.47 4.74
C ASN A 376 -18.69 8.43 3.21
N GLY A 377 -17.49 8.79 2.76
CA GLY A 377 -17.17 9.01 1.34
C GLY A 377 -16.52 7.83 0.64
N ASP A 378 -16.31 7.96 -0.67
CA ASP A 378 -15.61 6.95 -1.47
C ASP A 378 -14.10 6.95 -1.14
N LEU A 379 -13.70 6.08 -0.21
CA LEU A 379 -12.32 5.94 0.22
C LEU A 379 -11.36 5.49 -0.89
N ARG A 380 -11.85 4.84 -1.96
CA ARG A 380 -10.99 4.51 -3.11
C ARG A 380 -10.63 5.77 -3.88
N ASP A 381 -11.57 6.71 -4.00
CA ASP A 381 -11.29 8.00 -4.63
C ASP A 381 -10.32 8.83 -3.79
N ALA A 382 -10.54 8.92 -2.48
CA ALA A 382 -9.60 9.60 -1.59
C ALA A 382 -8.19 8.96 -1.62
N SER A 383 -8.13 7.62 -1.69
CA SER A 383 -6.87 6.89 -1.85
C SER A 383 -6.18 7.22 -3.18
N SER A 384 -6.95 7.26 -4.28
CA SER A 384 -6.45 7.60 -5.62
C SER A 384 -5.94 9.03 -5.67
N ASP A 385 -6.64 9.97 -5.03
CA ASP A 385 -6.24 11.36 -4.93
C ASP A 385 -4.92 11.55 -4.20
N VAL A 386 -4.73 10.85 -3.08
CA VAL A 386 -3.48 10.95 -2.32
C VAL A 386 -2.31 10.31 -3.09
N MET A 387 -2.53 9.17 -3.76
CA MET A 387 -1.51 8.59 -4.63
C MET A 387 -1.18 9.50 -5.82
N ARG A 388 -2.17 10.18 -6.40
CA ARG A 388 -1.98 11.23 -7.43
C ARG A 388 -1.13 12.37 -6.91
N ILE A 389 -1.37 12.86 -5.70
CA ILE A 389 -0.53 13.90 -5.06
C ILE A 389 0.93 13.42 -4.96
N LEU A 390 1.14 12.20 -4.46
CA LEU A 390 2.49 11.61 -4.36
C LEU A 390 3.15 11.48 -5.75
N HIS A 391 2.40 11.07 -6.76
CA HIS A 391 2.89 10.96 -8.12
C HIS A 391 3.29 12.31 -8.69
N ARG A 392 2.46 13.33 -8.53
CA ARG A 392 2.76 14.70 -8.98
C ARG A 392 3.97 15.29 -8.29
N ILE A 393 4.15 15.04 -6.99
CA ILE A 393 5.36 15.47 -6.29
C ILE A 393 6.60 14.88 -6.98
N ARG A 394 6.59 13.58 -7.31
CA ARG A 394 7.71 12.92 -8.00
C ARG A 394 7.91 13.46 -9.41
N GLN A 395 6.84 13.54 -10.19
CA GLN A 395 6.87 13.96 -11.59
C GLN A 395 7.34 15.42 -11.75
N SER A 396 6.83 16.34 -10.94
CA SER A 396 7.22 17.76 -10.98
C SER A 396 8.62 18.02 -10.46
N ASN A 397 9.21 17.05 -9.75
CA ASN A 397 10.51 17.16 -9.11
C ASN A 397 11.39 15.97 -9.50
N ASP A 398 11.39 15.67 -10.79
CA ASP A 398 12.13 14.55 -11.34
C ASP A 398 13.64 14.71 -11.09
N GLY A 399 14.33 13.59 -10.85
CA GLY A 399 15.74 13.58 -10.43
C GLY A 399 16.01 13.73 -8.93
N ILE A 400 14.96 13.78 -8.09
CA ILE A 400 15.08 13.68 -6.62
C ILE A 400 14.81 12.25 -6.15
N GLU A 401 15.69 11.71 -5.31
CA GLU A 401 15.52 10.42 -4.65
C GLU A 401 14.61 10.56 -3.43
N TRP A 402 13.32 10.24 -3.60
CA TRP A 402 12.30 10.43 -2.57
C TRP A 402 12.31 9.34 -1.49
N ASN A 403 11.95 9.73 -0.28
CA ASN A 403 11.64 8.88 0.87
C ASN A 403 10.29 9.30 1.44
N ILE A 404 9.55 8.39 2.06
CA ILE A 404 8.27 8.70 2.73
C ILE A 404 8.36 8.47 4.24
N ASP A 405 8.00 9.52 4.99
CA ASP A 405 7.68 9.41 6.41
C ASP A 405 6.21 8.96 6.58
N THR A 406 6.06 7.71 7.02
CA THR A 406 4.74 7.07 7.18
C THR A 406 4.05 7.47 8.48
N THR A 407 4.73 8.16 9.39
CA THR A 407 4.24 8.45 10.75
C THR A 407 2.90 9.19 10.73
N GLY A 408 2.73 10.14 9.80
CA GLY A 408 1.52 10.95 9.65
C GLY A 408 0.42 10.34 8.77
N VAL A 409 0.66 9.21 8.09
CA VAL A 409 -0.32 8.60 7.17
C VAL A 409 -1.55 8.14 7.95
N LEU A 410 -2.75 8.57 7.53
CA LEU A 410 -4.02 8.18 8.15
C LEU A 410 -4.27 6.68 7.99
N GLY A 411 -4.89 6.06 9.01
CA GLY A 411 -5.19 4.62 9.03
C GLY A 411 -5.89 4.13 7.76
N LEU A 412 -6.89 4.90 7.30
CA LEU A 412 -7.69 4.61 6.11
C LEU A 412 -6.89 4.63 4.80
N LEU A 413 -5.77 5.38 4.74
CA LEU A 413 -4.96 5.52 3.52
C LEU A 413 -3.77 4.55 3.46
N ARG A 414 -3.44 3.88 4.58
CA ARG A 414 -2.26 3.01 4.68
C ARG A 414 -2.14 1.99 3.55
N PRO A 415 -3.19 1.21 3.18
CA PRO A 415 -3.07 0.25 2.08
C PRO A 415 -2.68 0.90 0.76
N ALA A 416 -3.24 2.07 0.45
CA ALA A 416 -2.96 2.79 -0.77
C ALA A 416 -1.51 3.32 -0.78
N ILE A 417 -1.06 3.93 0.32
CA ILE A 417 0.30 4.46 0.42
C ILE A 417 1.32 3.34 0.35
N TYR A 418 1.12 2.24 1.10
CA TYR A 418 2.08 1.13 1.08
C TYR A 418 2.17 0.43 -0.27
N GLN A 419 1.04 0.24 -0.96
CA GLN A 419 1.04 -0.30 -2.33
C GLN A 419 1.72 0.63 -3.31
N TYR A 420 1.45 1.93 -3.22
CA TYR A 420 2.08 2.92 -4.07
C TYR A 420 3.60 2.95 -3.89
N VAL A 421 4.10 3.02 -2.63
CA VAL A 421 5.55 3.07 -2.39
C VAL A 421 6.27 1.78 -2.75
N TYR A 422 5.64 0.62 -2.56
CA TYR A 422 6.21 -0.66 -2.95
C TYR A 422 6.42 -0.73 -4.48
N LEU A 423 5.39 -0.39 -5.26
CA LEU A 423 5.45 -0.41 -6.73
C LEU A 423 6.34 0.69 -7.30
N ALA A 424 6.37 1.85 -6.65
CA ALA A 424 7.24 2.97 -7.00
C ALA A 424 8.68 2.82 -6.49
N GLU A 425 8.98 1.74 -5.74
CA GLU A 425 10.28 1.46 -5.11
C GLU A 425 10.79 2.60 -4.21
N ILE A 426 9.87 3.28 -3.51
CA ILE A 426 10.19 4.41 -2.64
C ILE A 426 10.48 3.91 -1.23
N PRO A 427 11.68 4.16 -0.67
CA PRO A 427 11.98 3.82 0.71
C PRO A 427 11.03 4.54 1.67
N SER A 428 10.61 3.82 2.71
CA SER A 428 9.73 4.37 3.73
C SER A 428 10.26 4.07 5.13
N PHE A 429 9.95 4.97 6.05
CA PHE A 429 10.32 4.81 7.45
C PHE A 429 9.23 5.34 8.36
N PHE A 430 9.32 4.95 9.63
CA PHE A 430 8.47 5.39 10.72
C PHE A 430 9.34 6.06 11.77
N ILE A 431 8.85 7.18 12.31
CA ILE A 431 9.53 7.91 13.39
C ILE A 431 8.86 7.55 14.71
N ALA A 432 9.63 6.87 15.55
CA ALA A 432 9.20 6.45 16.87
C ALA A 432 8.99 7.63 17.83
N LYS A 433 7.78 7.74 18.42
CA LYS A 433 7.36 8.81 19.34
C LYS A 433 7.30 8.33 20.80
N GLN A 434 7.39 9.26 21.76
CA GLN A 434 7.17 8.97 23.19
C GLN A 434 5.68 8.94 23.54
N TYR A 435 5.23 7.88 24.23
CA TYR A 435 3.94 7.88 24.93
C TYR A 435 4.16 8.63 26.27
N SER A 436 3.49 9.72 26.68
CA SER A 436 2.22 10.39 26.33
C SER A 436 2.40 11.84 25.82
N GLY A 437 3.34 12.09 24.90
CA GLY A 437 3.65 13.44 24.41
C GLY A 437 3.65 13.56 22.88
N SER A 438 3.59 14.79 22.37
CA SER A 438 3.72 15.10 20.93
C SER A 438 5.16 15.18 20.44
N GLY A 439 6.14 14.87 21.30
CA GLY A 439 7.58 14.96 21.02
C GLY A 439 8.29 13.60 21.03
N VAL A 440 9.53 13.62 20.55
CA VAL A 440 10.45 12.48 20.58
C VAL A 440 10.67 11.99 22.01
N TYR A 441 10.89 10.69 22.17
CA TYR A 441 11.47 10.19 23.41
C TYR A 441 12.81 10.88 23.63
N ALA A 442 12.95 11.62 24.73
CA ALA A 442 14.19 12.28 25.14
C ALA A 442 15.23 11.23 25.57
N SER A 443 15.69 10.44 24.61
CA SER A 443 16.64 9.34 24.77
C SER A 443 18.08 9.81 24.97
N GLY A 444 18.36 11.07 24.59
CA GLY A 444 19.73 11.55 24.41
C GLY A 444 20.44 10.96 23.18
N LEU A 445 19.75 10.14 22.37
CA LEU A 445 20.27 9.56 21.14
C LEU A 445 20.10 10.53 19.96
N THR A 446 20.96 10.38 18.96
CA THR A 446 20.82 11.10 17.70
C THR A 446 19.50 10.74 17.02
N GLY A 447 18.83 11.69 16.36
CA GLY A 447 17.52 11.46 15.74
C GLY A 447 17.49 10.28 14.75
N SER A 448 18.64 9.94 14.13
CA SER A 448 18.77 8.79 13.21
C SER A 448 18.52 7.44 13.88
N LYS A 449 18.63 7.39 15.21
CA LYS A 449 18.29 6.22 16.03
C LYS A 449 16.79 6.04 16.23
N HIS A 450 15.98 7.02 15.81
CA HIS A 450 14.52 6.99 15.92
C HIS A 450 13.79 6.62 14.63
N PHE A 451 14.54 6.33 13.57
CA PHE A 451 13.98 5.97 12.26
C PHE A 451 13.94 4.47 12.08
N LEU A 452 12.75 3.92 12.21
CA LEU A 452 12.50 2.53 11.91
C LEU A 452 12.28 2.41 10.42
N ARG A 453 13.26 1.83 9.72
CA ARG A 453 13.07 1.51 8.31
C ARG A 453 12.02 0.42 8.17
N LEU A 454 11.13 0.61 7.22
CA LEU A 454 10.28 -0.48 6.74
C LEU A 454 11.04 -1.28 5.67
N PRO A 455 10.73 -2.57 5.49
CA PRO A 455 11.31 -3.37 4.42
C PRO A 455 11.07 -2.72 3.05
N ASN A 456 12.12 -2.63 2.24
CA ASN A 456 11.99 -2.16 0.86
C ASN A 456 11.61 -3.30 -0.09
N THR A 457 11.28 -2.95 -1.35
CA THR A 457 10.86 -3.90 -2.38
C THR A 457 11.84 -5.06 -2.56
N SER A 458 13.15 -4.79 -2.65
CA SER A 458 14.17 -5.83 -2.81
C SER A 458 14.25 -6.80 -1.62
N GLN A 459 14.02 -6.31 -0.40
CA GLN A 459 14.02 -7.13 0.81
C GLN A 459 12.77 -8.02 0.86
N ILE A 460 11.61 -7.47 0.51
CA ILE A 460 10.35 -8.21 0.38
C ILE A 460 10.46 -9.30 -0.69
N ASP A 461 11.00 -8.97 -1.86
CA ASP A 461 11.15 -9.89 -2.98
C ASP A 461 12.17 -11.00 -2.68
N ALA A 462 13.23 -10.70 -1.91
CA ALA A 462 14.16 -11.71 -1.41
C ALA A 462 13.47 -12.75 -0.51
N ILE A 463 12.65 -12.28 0.44
CA ILE A 463 11.87 -13.15 1.34
C ILE A 463 10.90 -13.99 0.51
N ARG A 464 10.07 -13.35 -0.32
CA ARG A 464 9.07 -14.01 -1.18
C ARG A 464 9.72 -15.02 -2.13
N GLY A 465 10.85 -14.66 -2.75
CA GLY A 465 11.61 -15.53 -3.64
C GLY A 465 12.13 -16.78 -2.93
N SER A 466 12.58 -16.64 -1.67
CA SER A 466 12.99 -17.77 -0.84
C SER A 466 11.85 -18.74 -0.56
N LEU A 467 10.63 -18.24 -0.27
CA LEU A 467 9.47 -19.10 0.00
C LEU A 467 9.03 -19.90 -1.23
N ASN A 468 9.20 -19.32 -2.43
CA ASN A 468 8.78 -19.92 -3.69
C ASN A 468 9.81 -20.88 -4.33
N ASP A 469 11.09 -20.81 -3.93
CA ASP A 469 12.12 -21.77 -4.34
C ASP A 469 12.34 -22.83 -3.26
N LYS A 470 11.83 -24.06 -3.49
CA LYS A 470 11.95 -25.19 -2.56
C LYS A 470 13.38 -25.46 -2.08
N LYS A 471 14.39 -25.31 -2.94
CA LYS A 471 15.78 -25.60 -2.59
C LYS A 471 16.37 -24.48 -1.74
N LEU A 472 16.06 -23.23 -2.08
CA LEU A 472 16.45 -22.07 -1.30
C LEU A 472 15.77 -22.08 0.08
N ALA A 473 14.45 -22.35 0.12
CA ALA A 473 13.67 -22.51 1.34
C ALA A 473 14.31 -23.52 2.31
N ARG A 474 14.61 -24.74 1.84
CA ARG A 474 15.27 -25.78 2.67
C ARG A 474 16.61 -25.29 3.23
N PHE A 475 17.40 -24.60 2.41
CA PHE A 475 18.70 -24.07 2.85
C PHE A 475 18.54 -22.96 3.90
N VAL A 476 17.69 -21.98 3.66
CA VAL A 476 17.43 -20.86 4.58
C VAL A 476 16.82 -21.36 5.89
N ALA A 477 15.83 -22.24 5.84
CA ALA A 477 15.22 -22.83 7.04
C ALA A 477 16.25 -23.61 7.89
N THR A 478 17.20 -24.28 7.24
CA THR A 478 18.31 -24.97 7.93
C THR A 478 19.21 -23.98 8.68
N LEU A 479 19.62 -22.90 8.00
CA LEU A 479 20.45 -21.86 8.61
C LEU A 479 19.72 -21.17 9.76
N TYR A 480 18.43 -20.90 9.58
CA TYR A 480 17.58 -20.30 10.60
C TYR A 480 17.44 -21.20 11.82
N ARG A 481 17.14 -22.49 11.61
CA ARG A 481 17.07 -23.46 12.69
C ARG A 481 18.41 -23.56 13.44
N PHE A 482 19.53 -23.58 12.72
CA PHE A 482 20.85 -23.57 13.33
C PHE A 482 21.07 -22.29 14.16
N HIS A 483 20.69 -21.13 13.63
CA HIS A 483 20.80 -19.84 14.32
C HIS A 483 20.02 -19.82 15.64
N CYS A 484 18.79 -20.34 15.65
CA CYS A 484 17.97 -20.45 16.86
C CYS A 484 18.56 -21.45 17.87
N ASP A 485 18.96 -22.64 17.40
CA ASP A 485 19.47 -23.70 18.27
C ASP A 485 20.90 -23.41 18.78
N ASN A 486 21.69 -22.63 18.03
CA ASN A 486 23.11 -22.33 18.32
C ASN A 486 23.43 -20.84 18.08
N PRO A 487 22.96 -19.90 18.91
CA PRO A 487 23.09 -18.46 18.64
C PRO A 487 24.54 -17.94 18.56
N GLN A 488 25.48 -18.64 19.20
CA GLN A 488 26.92 -18.32 19.19
C GLN A 488 27.73 -19.24 18.26
N GLY A 489 27.07 -20.19 17.60
CA GLY A 489 27.71 -21.16 16.72
C GLY A 489 27.98 -20.58 15.34
N GLU A 490 28.99 -21.13 14.66
CA GLU A 490 29.21 -20.88 13.24
C GLU A 490 28.80 -22.09 12.40
N ILE A 491 28.15 -21.81 11.27
CA ILE A 491 27.79 -22.76 10.23
C ILE A 491 28.49 -22.38 8.93
N GLY A 492 29.00 -23.36 8.20
CA GLY A 492 29.68 -23.11 6.94
C GLY A 492 29.80 -24.36 6.09
N ILE A 493 30.13 -24.23 4.80
CA ILE A 493 30.19 -25.38 3.88
C ILE A 493 31.57 -26.08 3.86
N GLU A 494 32.58 -25.47 4.48
CA GLU A 494 33.94 -26.03 4.54
C GLU A 494 34.04 -27.21 5.51
N LYS A 495 35.01 -28.11 5.28
CA LYS A 495 35.21 -29.30 6.13
C LYS A 495 35.47 -28.98 7.60
N LYS A 496 36.05 -27.81 7.91
CA LYS A 496 36.35 -27.39 9.29
C LYS A 496 35.11 -27.24 10.17
N TYR A 497 33.93 -27.08 9.57
CA TYR A 497 32.67 -26.94 10.29
C TYR A 497 32.06 -28.29 10.71
N GLY A 498 32.61 -29.43 10.26
CA GLY A 498 32.17 -30.76 10.70
C GLY A 498 30.66 -30.97 10.54
N ASN A 499 29.97 -31.28 11.63
CA ASN A 499 28.52 -31.47 11.66
C ASN A 499 27.74 -30.15 11.54
N ASN A 500 28.39 -29.00 11.71
CA ASN A 500 27.82 -27.67 11.48
C ASN A 500 27.93 -27.27 10.00
N ARG A 501 27.84 -28.24 9.09
CA ARG A 501 27.63 -28.00 7.67
C ARG A 501 26.13 -28.05 7.38
N PRO A 502 25.57 -27.16 6.54
CA PRO A 502 24.12 -27.11 6.30
C PRO A 502 23.50 -28.46 5.95
N TYR A 503 24.12 -29.25 5.07
CA TYR A 503 23.60 -30.56 4.70
C TYR A 503 23.55 -31.55 5.87
N ASP A 504 24.63 -31.62 6.67
CA ASP A 504 24.73 -32.56 7.79
C ASP A 504 23.78 -32.17 8.91
N PHE A 505 23.72 -30.87 9.24
CA PHE A 505 22.79 -30.33 10.23
C PHE A 505 21.33 -30.54 9.81
N ASN A 506 20.98 -30.18 8.56
CA ASN A 506 19.64 -30.44 8.01
C ASN A 506 19.29 -31.94 8.12
N SER A 507 20.26 -32.80 7.80
CA SER A 507 20.05 -34.24 7.80
C SER A 507 19.84 -34.84 9.19
N ALA A 508 20.34 -34.17 10.22
CA ALA A 508 20.15 -34.59 11.61
C ALA A 508 18.81 -34.11 12.19
N ILE A 509 18.35 -32.92 11.78
CA ILE A 509 17.19 -32.26 12.41
C ILE A 509 15.88 -32.57 11.69
N PHE A 510 15.87 -32.63 10.36
CA PHE A 510 14.65 -32.88 9.60
C PHE A 510 14.56 -34.37 9.22
N PRO A 511 13.51 -35.10 9.64
CA PRO A 511 13.37 -36.51 9.31
C PRO A 511 13.14 -36.72 7.80
N THR A 512 13.40 -37.93 7.31
CA THR A 512 13.08 -38.30 5.93
C THR A 512 11.59 -38.08 5.65
N GLY A 513 11.28 -37.43 4.52
CA GLY A 513 9.92 -37.06 4.15
C GLY A 513 9.46 -35.69 4.67
N HIS A 514 10.22 -35.04 5.56
CA HIS A 514 9.93 -33.67 5.98
C HIS A 514 10.06 -32.69 4.81
N ARG A 515 9.17 -31.70 4.70
CA ARG A 515 9.15 -30.76 3.56
C ARG A 515 10.44 -29.94 3.44
N LEU A 516 11.05 -29.60 4.59
CA LEU A 516 12.30 -28.84 4.72
C LEU A 516 13.55 -29.73 4.71
N ARG A 517 13.41 -31.06 4.59
CA ARG A 517 14.54 -31.97 4.41
C ARG A 517 15.16 -31.74 3.03
N MET A 518 16.47 -31.53 3.00
CA MET A 518 17.26 -31.52 1.77
C MET A 518 17.23 -32.91 1.13
N ASP A 519 17.24 -32.94 -0.21
CA ASP A 519 17.27 -34.19 -0.96
C ASP A 519 18.54 -34.98 -0.61
N ASP A 520 18.45 -36.31 -0.51
CA ASP A 520 19.62 -37.13 -0.22
C ASP A 520 20.60 -37.10 -1.41
N ILE A 521 21.84 -36.68 -1.15
CA ILE A 521 22.89 -36.56 -2.17
C ILE A 521 23.94 -37.65 -1.94
N PRO A 522 24.10 -38.62 -2.86
CA PRO A 522 24.84 -39.87 -2.61
C PRO A 522 26.37 -39.77 -2.53
N VAL A 523 27.01 -38.59 -2.63
CA VAL A 523 28.48 -38.44 -2.52
C VAL A 523 28.87 -37.09 -1.88
N GLU A 524 29.89 -37.08 -1.02
CA GLU A 524 30.38 -35.86 -0.32
C GLU A 524 30.82 -34.74 -1.29
N ASN A 525 31.49 -35.08 -2.40
CA ASN A 525 31.87 -34.11 -3.43
C ASN A 525 30.66 -33.49 -4.15
N SER A 526 29.56 -34.23 -4.32
CA SER A 526 28.31 -33.67 -4.86
C SER A 526 27.56 -32.84 -3.82
N GLN A 527 27.62 -33.20 -2.52
CA GLN A 527 27.05 -32.40 -1.43
C GLN A 527 27.70 -31.03 -1.35
N PHE A 528 29.04 -30.96 -1.36
CA PHE A 528 29.74 -29.68 -1.34
C PHE A 528 29.38 -28.79 -2.53
N LYS A 529 29.32 -29.35 -3.75
CA LYS A 529 28.91 -28.60 -4.95
C LYS A 529 27.48 -28.09 -4.87
N ALA A 530 26.55 -28.90 -4.35
CA ALA A 530 25.16 -28.50 -4.14
C ALA A 530 25.05 -27.38 -3.10
N MET A 531 25.70 -27.55 -1.94
CA MET A 531 25.71 -26.53 -0.87
C MET A 531 26.35 -25.24 -1.33
N LYS A 532 27.43 -25.30 -2.13
CA LYS A 532 28.03 -24.11 -2.74
C LYS A 532 27.06 -23.38 -3.66
N ARG A 533 26.24 -24.10 -4.42
CA ARG A 533 25.20 -23.50 -5.28
C ARG A 533 24.09 -22.87 -4.45
N HIS A 534 23.61 -23.53 -3.40
CA HIS A 534 22.59 -22.97 -2.50
C HIS A 534 23.09 -21.73 -1.79
N LEU A 535 24.33 -21.76 -1.29
CA LEU A 535 24.99 -20.58 -0.71
C LEU A 535 25.08 -19.44 -1.73
N GLN A 536 25.50 -19.71 -2.96
CA GLN A 536 25.57 -18.69 -4.01
C GLN A 536 24.19 -18.08 -4.30
N ASN A 537 23.15 -18.91 -4.38
CA ASN A 537 21.79 -18.41 -4.58
C ASN A 537 21.33 -17.54 -3.41
N ALA A 538 21.55 -18.00 -2.16
CA ALA A 538 21.19 -17.24 -0.97
C ALA A 538 21.95 -15.90 -0.87
N LEU A 539 23.23 -15.86 -1.28
CA LEU A 539 24.03 -14.63 -1.36
C LEU A 539 23.48 -13.67 -2.42
N VAL A 540 23.17 -14.17 -3.62
CA VAL A 540 22.60 -13.36 -4.71
C VAL A 540 21.23 -12.81 -4.34
N SER A 541 20.42 -13.59 -3.63
CA SER A 541 19.12 -13.16 -3.11
C SER A 541 19.21 -12.27 -1.87
N GLY A 542 20.41 -12.02 -1.32
CA GLY A 542 20.58 -11.15 -0.15
C GLY A 542 20.02 -11.73 1.16
N LEU A 543 19.87 -13.05 1.28
CA LEU A 543 19.34 -13.75 2.47
C LEU A 543 20.43 -14.12 3.48
N VAL A 544 21.69 -14.14 3.02
CA VAL A 544 22.85 -14.44 3.84
C VAL A 544 24.02 -13.53 3.48
N TYR A 545 24.98 -13.42 4.39
CA TYR A 545 26.30 -12.86 4.13
C TYR A 545 27.39 -13.75 4.72
N LEU A 546 28.63 -13.57 4.27
CA LEU A 546 29.78 -14.31 4.77
C LEU A 546 30.62 -13.43 5.71
N SER A 547 30.97 -13.97 6.88
CA SER A 547 32.04 -13.44 7.73
C SER A 547 33.20 -14.43 7.70
N GLY A 548 34.23 -14.10 6.91
CA GLY A 548 35.22 -15.10 6.49
C GLY A 548 34.53 -16.21 5.69
N SER A 549 34.51 -17.43 6.23
CA SER A 549 33.80 -18.59 5.64
C SER A 549 32.52 -18.98 6.37
N GLY A 550 32.20 -18.29 7.48
CA GLY A 550 30.98 -18.51 8.25
C GLY A 550 29.79 -17.86 7.54
N ILE A 551 28.66 -18.56 7.52
CA ILE A 551 27.41 -18.12 6.89
C ILE A 551 26.53 -17.50 7.98
N HIS A 552 26.07 -16.27 7.75
CA HIS A 552 25.18 -15.56 8.64
C HIS A 552 23.91 -15.13 7.91
N LEU A 553 22.77 -15.19 8.58
CA LEU A 553 21.53 -14.69 8.04
C LEU A 553 21.51 -13.16 8.04
N THR A 554 20.96 -12.60 6.97
CA THR A 554 20.55 -11.19 6.95
C THR A 554 19.18 -11.05 7.63
N PRO A 555 18.70 -9.82 7.92
CA PRO A 555 17.33 -9.58 8.38
C PRO A 555 16.25 -10.29 7.54
N GLU A 556 16.42 -10.31 6.21
CA GLU A 556 15.53 -10.98 5.26
C GLU A 556 15.59 -12.50 5.41
N GLY A 557 16.80 -13.05 5.59
CA GLY A 557 16.99 -14.48 5.85
C GLY A 557 16.35 -14.95 7.16
N ILE A 558 16.39 -14.12 8.20
CA ILE A 558 15.73 -14.39 9.50
C ILE A 558 14.22 -14.48 9.29
N VAL A 559 13.60 -13.47 8.67
CA VAL A 559 12.15 -13.44 8.45
C VAL A 559 11.70 -14.58 7.52
N ALA A 560 12.44 -14.84 6.44
CA ALA A 560 12.17 -15.98 5.55
C ALA A 560 12.26 -17.31 6.31
N GLY A 561 13.27 -17.48 7.17
CA GLY A 561 13.42 -18.65 8.03
C GLY A 561 12.25 -18.84 9.00
N ALA A 562 11.80 -17.77 9.65
CA ALA A 562 10.66 -17.79 10.56
C ALA A 562 9.35 -18.19 9.85
N LEU A 563 9.10 -17.66 8.64
CA LEU A 563 7.90 -17.96 7.84
C LEU A 563 7.85 -19.40 7.32
N LEU A 564 9.02 -20.03 7.11
CA LEU A 564 9.11 -21.39 6.59
C LEU A 564 8.71 -22.47 7.60
N LYS A 565 8.52 -22.11 8.89
CA LYS A 565 8.17 -22.99 10.02
C LYS A 565 8.76 -24.40 9.90
N GLY A 566 9.93 -24.53 10.53
CA GLY A 566 10.67 -25.76 10.77
C GLY A 566 9.80 -26.92 11.18
#